data_AF-A0A810NA19-F1
#
_entry.id   AF-A0A810NA19-F1
#
_cell.length_a   1.000
_cell.length_b   1.000
_cell.length_c   1.000
_cell.angle_alpha   90.00
_cell.angle_beta   90.00
_cell.angle_gamma   90.00
#
_symmetry.space_group_name_H-M   'P 1'
#
loop_
_entity.id
_entity.type
_entity.pdbx_description
1 polymer ?
#
loop_
_entity_poly.entity_id
_entity_poly.type
_entity_poly.pdbx_seq_one_letter_code
_entity_poly.pdbx_strand_id
1 'polypeptide(L)'
;MSEQHTAPSLARIREHLMAWTTGTPLPDPGTGAATVLLDDPDHLDALLRGGLADPQGVIFVPGAGTGDPRIVGYDGSPAEPGGELSVNDEFYLQIQDYAAAAFMVLVGPTLVTVGNTDDFRYFLADADRARSAGGFPEFAVAGPVRLANLPGLGAGPAGDGPDRRLHVDADGAVSTSVTGVRIGTVGDGPAALRDAWLRRNDASDAPCAVCLDGAVDETERAGAVAARPWLGRYLAAIASLRTLNANGVADLRVSGFGGRLLAPWRASTTRPTSPARRPRCCSGPPRAATCTCRRPTAASPSAWPPPGSPRRCWCAAPSTRRRRSPTTGSCCGWRRSSPTRASGSSPPSRSPPGTVADMTTTRTSDIRTADLYGPQGAAAYHDITTRDTDEIVDLRRAVRRTPGEILELAAGAGRLTFALLALGREVTALELSGALCRLLADRAALTPAALRTRLTVVEADMTSFALGRRFGVVVLGTTSVSLVDGPGRRELYRRVAEHLAPGGRFLLTTRSRTAGHPAAETWTRVEGASGRGYRLGEHWTDPGTRVVTLRPETGPGEERVEFTSVVRNLPAESLASELDRAGFVVRTRTDLPDVPGWDHVLLEAEVAS
;
A
#
# COMPACT_ATOMS: atom_id res chain seq x y z
N MET A 1 -16.38 -47.73 -0.69
CA MET A 1 -15.64 -46.72 0.11
C MET A 1 -16.01 -45.38 -0.49
N SER A 2 -16.91 -44.64 0.17
CA SER A 2 -17.29 -43.30 -0.28
C SER A 2 -16.09 -42.37 -0.13
N GLU A 3 -15.56 -41.89 -1.24
CA GLU A 3 -14.69 -40.72 -1.26
C GLU A 3 -15.53 -39.53 -0.77
N GLN A 4 -15.32 -39.17 0.49
CA GLN A 4 -15.75 -37.87 1.01
C GLN A 4 -15.00 -36.82 0.19
N HIS A 5 -15.68 -36.24 -0.80
CA HIS A 5 -15.19 -35.10 -1.55
C HIS A 5 -15.14 -33.90 -0.60
N THR A 6 -13.97 -33.68 0.00
CA THR A 6 -13.67 -32.52 0.85
C THR A 6 -13.70 -31.25 0.02
N ALA A 7 -14.27 -30.18 0.61
CA ALA A 7 -14.24 -28.82 0.09
C ALA A 7 -12.82 -28.39 -0.35
N PRO A 8 -12.68 -27.48 -1.32
CA PRO A 8 -11.38 -27.13 -1.87
C PRO A 8 -10.54 -26.44 -0.78
N SER A 9 -9.26 -26.78 -0.71
CA SER A 9 -8.36 -26.17 0.27
C SER A 9 -8.25 -24.66 0.04
N LEU A 10 -8.06 -23.88 1.11
CA LEU A 10 -7.89 -22.43 1.01
C LEU A 10 -6.74 -22.02 0.08
N ALA A 11 -5.70 -22.86 -0.02
CA ALA A 11 -4.60 -22.67 -0.96
C ALA A 11 -5.07 -22.74 -2.42
N ARG A 12 -5.89 -23.74 -2.77
CA ARG A 12 -6.48 -23.89 -4.11
C ARG A 12 -7.42 -22.73 -4.44
N ILE A 13 -8.25 -22.31 -3.50
CA ILE A 13 -9.15 -21.16 -3.66
C ILE A 13 -8.34 -19.90 -4.02
N ARG A 14 -7.29 -19.62 -3.24
CA ARG A 14 -6.40 -18.47 -3.49
C ARG A 14 -5.71 -18.58 -4.85
N GLU A 15 -5.22 -19.75 -5.23
CA GLU A 15 -4.58 -19.96 -6.53
C GLU A 15 -5.52 -19.66 -7.70
N HIS A 16 -6.72 -20.24 -7.69
CA HIS A 16 -7.75 -20.01 -8.72
C HIS A 16 -8.17 -18.54 -8.79
N LEU A 17 -8.43 -17.90 -7.64
CA LEU A 17 -8.81 -16.50 -7.60
C LEU A 17 -7.70 -15.58 -8.12
N MET A 18 -6.44 -15.85 -7.78
CA MET A 18 -5.29 -15.06 -8.27
C MET A 18 -5.06 -15.27 -9.78
N ALA A 19 -5.22 -16.49 -10.28
CA ALA A 19 -5.16 -16.77 -11.72
C ALA A 19 -6.28 -16.04 -12.48
N TRP A 20 -7.52 -16.16 -12.00
CA TRP A 20 -8.70 -15.53 -12.59
C TRP A 20 -8.59 -14.00 -12.61
N THR A 21 -8.23 -13.38 -11.49
CA THR A 21 -8.14 -11.90 -11.40
C THR A 21 -7.04 -11.32 -12.28
N THR A 22 -5.87 -11.97 -12.32
CA THR A 22 -4.71 -11.46 -13.09
C THR A 22 -4.77 -11.82 -14.57
N GLY A 23 -5.53 -12.85 -14.95
CA GLY A 23 -5.49 -13.43 -16.30
C GLY A 23 -4.25 -14.27 -16.57
N THR A 24 -3.63 -14.81 -15.50
CA THR A 24 -2.47 -15.70 -15.60
C THR A 24 -2.93 -17.15 -15.67
N PRO A 25 -2.43 -17.99 -16.60
CA PRO A 25 -2.88 -19.36 -16.76
C PRO A 25 -2.53 -20.25 -15.55
N LEU A 26 -3.46 -21.13 -15.18
CA LEU A 26 -3.17 -22.31 -14.36
C LEU A 26 -2.48 -23.40 -15.21
N PRO A 27 -1.62 -24.24 -14.61
CA PRO A 27 -0.76 -25.19 -15.33
C PRO A 27 -1.49 -26.21 -16.21
N ASP A 28 -2.75 -26.56 -15.93
CA ASP A 28 -3.52 -27.54 -16.71
C ASP A 28 -4.79 -26.92 -17.34
N PRO A 29 -4.87 -26.78 -18.69
CA PRO A 29 -6.13 -26.55 -19.36
C PRO A 29 -6.94 -27.84 -19.40
N GLY A 30 -8.11 -27.85 -18.76
CA GLY A 30 -9.10 -28.88 -19.02
C GLY A 30 -10.01 -28.52 -20.21
N THR A 31 -11.24 -29.03 -20.22
CA THR A 31 -12.20 -28.90 -21.32
C THR A 31 -13.11 -27.67 -21.22
N GLY A 32 -13.09 -26.96 -20.09
CA GLY A 32 -13.86 -25.74 -19.85
C GLY A 32 -13.05 -24.69 -19.10
N ALA A 33 -13.71 -23.62 -18.64
CA ALA A 33 -13.10 -22.56 -17.86
C ALA A 33 -12.56 -23.10 -16.53
N ALA A 34 -11.26 -22.97 -16.30
CA ALA A 34 -10.64 -23.40 -15.04
C ALA A 34 -11.18 -22.66 -13.81
N THR A 35 -11.59 -21.40 -13.97
CA THR A 35 -12.24 -20.61 -12.92
C THR A 35 -13.42 -19.82 -13.46
N VAL A 36 -14.55 -19.86 -12.76
CA VAL A 36 -15.74 -19.06 -13.10
C VAL A 36 -16.14 -18.23 -11.89
N LEU A 37 -16.54 -16.99 -12.10
CA LEU A 37 -17.14 -16.11 -11.10
C LEU A 37 -18.55 -15.72 -11.55
N LEU A 38 -19.54 -15.94 -10.70
CA LEU A 38 -20.93 -15.50 -10.91
C LEU A 38 -21.22 -14.28 -10.02
N ASP A 39 -21.94 -13.30 -10.54
CA ASP A 39 -22.52 -12.20 -9.74
C ASP A 39 -23.91 -12.54 -9.18
N ASP A 40 -24.59 -13.54 -9.77
CA ASP A 40 -25.92 -14.00 -9.35
C ASP A 40 -25.94 -15.55 -9.28
N PRO A 41 -26.32 -16.15 -8.13
CA PRO A 41 -26.42 -17.61 -8.00
C PRO A 41 -27.43 -18.26 -8.96
N ASP A 42 -28.43 -17.54 -9.48
CA ASP A 42 -29.46 -18.08 -10.37
C ASP A 42 -28.89 -18.59 -11.70
N HIS A 43 -27.70 -18.14 -12.10
CA HIS A 43 -27.02 -18.59 -13.32
C HIS A 43 -26.24 -19.90 -13.17
N LEU A 44 -26.09 -20.42 -11.95
CA LEU A 44 -25.28 -21.61 -11.66
C LEU A 44 -25.77 -22.85 -12.43
N ASP A 45 -27.09 -23.06 -12.45
CA ASP A 45 -27.69 -24.20 -13.14
C ASP A 45 -27.49 -24.15 -14.66
N ALA A 46 -27.59 -22.95 -15.24
CA ALA A 46 -27.35 -22.74 -16.66
C ALA A 46 -25.87 -23.00 -17.01
N LEU A 47 -24.95 -22.48 -16.19
CA LEU A 47 -23.50 -22.66 -16.36
C LEU A 47 -23.11 -24.14 -16.35
N LEU A 48 -23.62 -24.91 -15.38
CA LEU A 48 -23.32 -26.34 -15.23
C LEU A 48 -23.87 -27.15 -16.41
N ARG A 49 -25.10 -26.86 -16.86
CA ARG A 49 -25.69 -27.52 -18.04
C ARG A 49 -24.94 -27.17 -19.34
N GLY A 50 -24.43 -25.96 -19.45
CA GLY A 50 -23.68 -25.48 -20.62
C GLY A 50 -22.27 -26.07 -20.76
N GLY A 51 -21.75 -26.74 -19.73
CA GLY A 51 -20.39 -27.28 -19.74
C GLY A 51 -19.32 -26.18 -19.82
N LEU A 52 -19.63 -24.98 -19.31
CA LEU A 52 -18.75 -23.82 -19.37
C LEU A 52 -17.60 -23.90 -18.36
N ALA A 53 -17.84 -24.50 -17.20
CA ALA A 53 -16.83 -24.71 -16.18
C ALA A 53 -16.09 -26.04 -16.39
N ASP A 54 -14.79 -26.02 -16.14
CA ASP A 54 -13.99 -27.23 -16.18
C ASP A 54 -14.41 -28.23 -15.08
N PRO A 55 -14.42 -29.56 -15.34
CA PRO A 55 -14.71 -30.55 -14.31
C PRO A 55 -13.78 -30.48 -13.08
N GLN A 56 -12.54 -30.03 -13.26
CA GLN A 56 -11.57 -29.79 -12.18
C GLN A 56 -11.45 -28.30 -11.81
N GLY A 57 -12.31 -27.45 -12.35
CA GLY A 57 -12.32 -26.02 -12.09
C GLY A 57 -12.91 -25.64 -10.73
N VAL A 58 -12.92 -24.33 -10.48
CA VAL A 58 -13.57 -23.71 -9.31
C VAL A 58 -14.61 -22.69 -9.78
N ILE A 59 -15.78 -22.71 -9.16
CA ILE A 59 -16.89 -21.80 -9.45
C ILE A 59 -17.16 -20.99 -8.18
N PHE A 60 -16.99 -19.67 -8.28
CA PHE A 60 -17.31 -18.74 -7.21
C PHE A 60 -18.75 -18.26 -7.37
N VAL A 61 -19.55 -18.38 -6.31
CA VAL A 61 -20.97 -18.07 -6.29
C VAL A 61 -21.29 -17.18 -5.07
N PRO A 62 -22.11 -16.13 -5.20
CA PRO A 62 -22.47 -15.27 -4.06
C PRO A 62 -23.22 -16.07 -2.98
N GLY A 63 -22.94 -15.77 -1.72
CA GLY A 63 -23.53 -16.40 -0.55
C GLY A 63 -22.91 -17.74 -0.19
N ALA A 64 -23.70 -18.63 0.42
CA ALA A 64 -23.20 -19.93 0.88
C ALA A 64 -22.85 -20.84 -0.32
N GLY A 65 -21.69 -21.49 -0.23
CA GLY A 65 -21.31 -22.53 -1.19
C GLY A 65 -22.30 -23.70 -1.19
N THR A 66 -22.25 -24.52 -2.23
CA THR A 66 -23.06 -25.74 -2.27
C THR A 66 -22.29 -26.92 -1.68
N GLY A 67 -22.94 -28.09 -1.55
CA GLY A 67 -22.24 -29.33 -1.18
C GLY A 67 -21.27 -29.86 -2.24
N ASP A 68 -21.15 -29.22 -3.42
CA ASP A 68 -20.18 -29.55 -4.46
C ASP A 68 -18.79 -28.95 -4.10
N PRO A 69 -17.72 -29.75 -4.02
CA PRO A 69 -16.37 -29.27 -3.69
C PRO A 69 -15.76 -28.31 -4.72
N ARG A 70 -16.41 -28.07 -5.87
CA ARG A 70 -15.97 -27.08 -6.87
C ARG A 70 -16.63 -25.72 -6.66
N ILE A 71 -17.71 -25.65 -5.90
CA ILE A 71 -18.51 -24.45 -5.71
C ILE A 71 -18.11 -23.78 -4.41
N VAL A 72 -17.55 -22.58 -4.54
CA VAL A 72 -17.05 -21.78 -3.42
C VAL A 72 -17.97 -20.59 -3.25
N GLY A 73 -18.63 -20.54 -2.09
CA GLY A 73 -19.40 -19.39 -1.65
C GLY A 73 -18.50 -18.19 -1.38
N TYR A 74 -18.95 -17.00 -1.75
CA TYR A 74 -18.28 -15.76 -1.40
C TYR A 74 -19.27 -14.66 -0.99
N ASP A 75 -18.82 -13.74 -0.16
CA ASP A 75 -19.55 -12.52 0.21
C ASP A 75 -18.86 -11.28 -0.34
N GLY A 76 -19.62 -10.19 -0.46
CA GLY A 76 -19.14 -8.92 -1.00
C GLY A 76 -19.31 -8.80 -2.52
N SER A 77 -18.66 -7.81 -3.12
CA SER A 77 -18.76 -7.52 -4.56
C SER A 77 -17.38 -7.42 -5.19
N PRO A 78 -17.05 -8.30 -6.15
CA PRO A 78 -15.81 -8.26 -6.90
C PRO A 78 -15.77 -7.16 -7.97
N ALA A 79 -16.93 -6.56 -8.28
CA ALA A 79 -17.09 -5.57 -9.34
C ALA A 79 -17.05 -4.11 -8.85
N GLU A 80 -17.36 -3.87 -7.57
CA GLU A 80 -17.43 -2.53 -7.03
C GLU A 80 -16.04 -1.92 -6.74
N PRO A 81 -15.79 -0.66 -7.16
CA PRO A 81 -14.61 0.09 -6.73
C PRO A 81 -14.51 0.22 -5.21
N GLY A 82 -13.38 -0.20 -4.63
CA GLY A 82 -13.21 -0.25 -3.17
C GLY A 82 -13.96 -1.42 -2.51
N GLY A 83 -14.56 -2.30 -3.33
CA GLY A 83 -15.23 -3.51 -2.90
C GLY A 83 -14.29 -4.53 -2.28
N GLU A 84 -14.87 -5.62 -1.82
CA GLU A 84 -14.17 -6.75 -1.24
C GLU A 84 -14.86 -8.03 -1.65
N LEU A 85 -14.07 -9.08 -1.80
CA LEU A 85 -14.54 -10.45 -1.88
C LEU A 85 -14.00 -11.22 -0.67
N SER A 86 -14.87 -11.86 0.09
CA SER A 86 -14.49 -12.73 1.21
C SER A 86 -14.95 -14.16 0.99
N VAL A 87 -14.12 -15.12 1.41
CA VAL A 87 -14.40 -16.55 1.35
C VAL A 87 -14.23 -17.14 2.74
N ASN A 88 -15.29 -17.80 3.24
CA ASN A 88 -15.35 -18.50 4.53
C ASN A 88 -14.93 -17.65 5.75
N ASP A 89 -15.05 -16.31 5.70
CA ASP A 89 -14.50 -15.38 6.70
C ASP A 89 -13.00 -15.53 7.03
N GLU A 90 -12.27 -16.37 6.28
CA GLU A 90 -10.86 -16.72 6.46
C GLU A 90 -9.95 -15.99 5.48
N PHE A 91 -10.48 -15.66 4.30
CA PHE A 91 -9.75 -14.94 3.27
C PHE A 91 -10.56 -13.76 2.77
N TYR A 92 -9.88 -12.62 2.70
CA TYR A 92 -10.42 -11.34 2.25
C TYR A 92 -9.52 -10.83 1.14
N LEU A 93 -10.11 -10.51 0.00
CA LEU A 93 -9.47 -9.85 -1.13
C LEU A 93 -10.06 -8.46 -1.27
N GLN A 94 -9.27 -7.44 -0.94
CA GLN A 94 -9.66 -6.06 -1.21
C GLN A 94 -9.52 -5.77 -2.70
N ILE A 95 -10.45 -5.01 -3.26
CA ILE A 95 -10.38 -4.51 -4.63
C ILE A 95 -10.17 -3.01 -4.59
N GLN A 96 -9.21 -2.52 -5.36
CA GLN A 96 -8.84 -1.11 -5.34
C GLN A 96 -8.52 -0.61 -6.75
N ASP A 97 -9.11 0.51 -7.14
CA ASP A 97 -8.75 1.17 -8.38
C ASP A 97 -7.28 1.62 -8.37
N TYR A 98 -6.62 1.53 -9.52
CA TYR A 98 -5.21 1.88 -9.66
C TYR A 98 -4.91 3.30 -9.19
N ALA A 99 -5.72 4.28 -9.59
CA ALA A 99 -5.51 5.67 -9.21
C ALA A 99 -5.65 5.89 -7.70
N ALA A 100 -6.56 5.17 -7.05
CA ALA A 100 -6.75 5.25 -5.60
C ALA A 100 -5.58 4.59 -4.84
N ALA A 101 -5.08 3.45 -5.34
CA ALA A 101 -4.08 2.62 -4.64
C ALA A 101 -2.81 3.38 -4.21
N ALA A 102 -2.42 4.45 -4.93
CA ALA A 102 -1.28 5.29 -4.58
C ALA A 102 -1.45 6.08 -3.26
N PHE A 103 -2.69 6.27 -2.81
CA PHE A 103 -3.03 7.07 -1.63
C PHE A 103 -3.49 6.22 -0.44
N MET A 104 -3.65 4.91 -0.65
CA MET A 104 -4.16 4.00 0.36
C MET A 104 -3.03 3.23 1.01
N VAL A 105 -3.18 2.97 2.30
CA VAL A 105 -2.37 1.96 2.96
C VAL A 105 -3.00 0.59 2.67
N LEU A 106 -2.36 -0.19 1.80
CA LEU A 106 -2.83 -1.51 1.38
C LEU A 106 -2.31 -2.56 2.36
N VAL A 107 -3.16 -2.98 3.29
CA VAL A 107 -2.79 -3.87 4.39
C VAL A 107 -3.55 -5.18 4.25
N GLY A 108 -3.00 -6.08 3.43
CA GLY A 108 -3.59 -7.39 3.13
C GLY A 108 -3.75 -7.66 1.62
N PRO A 109 -4.17 -8.88 1.24
CA PRO A 109 -4.37 -9.26 -0.16
C PRO A 109 -5.23 -8.22 -0.87
N THR A 110 -4.65 -7.56 -1.87
CA THR A 110 -5.31 -6.49 -2.60
C THR A 110 -5.18 -6.73 -4.08
N LEU A 111 -6.30 -6.80 -4.78
CA LEU A 111 -6.36 -6.71 -6.22
C LEU A 111 -6.47 -5.24 -6.61
N VAL A 112 -5.49 -4.76 -7.38
CA VAL A 112 -5.54 -3.43 -7.97
C VAL A 112 -6.04 -3.55 -9.41
N THR A 113 -7.12 -2.84 -9.72
CA THR A 113 -7.84 -2.90 -10.99
C THR A 113 -7.66 -1.61 -11.80
N VAL A 114 -7.76 -1.72 -13.12
CA VAL A 114 -7.97 -0.57 -14.00
C VAL A 114 -9.45 -0.58 -14.36
N GLY A 115 -10.24 0.24 -13.66
CA GLY A 115 -11.70 0.27 -13.79
C GLY A 115 -12.22 1.31 -14.77
N ASN A 116 -11.39 2.28 -15.14
CA ASN A 116 -11.74 3.36 -16.06
C ASN A 116 -10.50 3.90 -16.80
N THR A 117 -10.73 4.85 -17.71
CA THR A 117 -9.67 5.47 -18.50
C THR A 117 -8.65 6.27 -17.67
N ASP A 118 -9.05 6.88 -16.55
CA ASP A 118 -8.12 7.63 -15.71
C ASP A 118 -7.15 6.68 -14.98
N ASP A 119 -7.64 5.57 -14.43
CA ASP A 119 -6.79 4.51 -13.86
C ASP A 119 -5.73 4.04 -14.86
N PHE A 120 -6.14 3.85 -16.12
CA PHE A 120 -5.23 3.44 -17.19
C PHE A 120 -4.15 4.49 -17.46
N ARG A 121 -4.51 5.77 -17.46
CA ARG A 121 -3.54 6.87 -17.61
C ARG A 121 -2.55 6.93 -16.46
N TYR A 122 -3.00 6.75 -15.21
CA TYR A 122 -2.11 6.68 -14.04
C TYR A 122 -1.16 5.49 -14.14
N PHE A 123 -1.65 4.31 -14.52
CA PHE A 123 -0.81 3.14 -14.78
C PHE A 123 0.28 3.41 -15.82
N LEU A 124 -0.08 4.02 -16.95
CA LEU A 124 0.88 4.35 -18.00
C LEU A 124 1.90 5.40 -17.54
N ALA A 125 1.47 6.41 -16.79
CA ALA A 125 2.36 7.44 -16.26
C ALA A 125 3.41 6.86 -15.31
N ASP A 126 3.00 5.91 -14.46
CA ASP A 126 3.90 5.21 -13.56
C ASP A 126 4.83 4.23 -14.27
N ALA A 127 4.35 3.56 -15.31
CA ALA A 127 5.19 2.76 -16.20
C ALA A 127 6.27 3.63 -16.87
N ASP A 128 5.89 4.80 -17.39
CA ASP A 128 6.80 5.74 -18.05
C ASP A 128 7.82 6.34 -17.06
N ARG A 129 7.38 6.63 -15.84
CA ARG A 129 8.25 7.08 -14.73
C ARG A 129 9.26 6.00 -14.34
N ALA A 130 8.82 4.75 -14.20
CA ALA A 130 9.73 3.64 -13.95
C ALA A 130 10.73 3.51 -15.10
N ARG A 131 10.28 3.62 -16.35
CA ARG A 131 11.15 3.50 -17.53
C ARG A 131 12.22 4.58 -17.59
N SER A 132 11.85 5.81 -17.29
CA SER A 132 12.71 7.00 -17.38
C SER A 132 13.60 7.22 -16.17
N ALA A 133 13.05 7.06 -14.95
CA ALA A 133 13.71 7.41 -13.70
C ALA A 133 13.98 6.20 -12.77
N GLY A 134 13.41 5.03 -13.06
CA GLY A 134 13.58 3.82 -12.25
C GLY A 134 12.71 3.77 -11.00
N GLY A 135 11.83 4.76 -10.80
CA GLY A 135 10.87 4.79 -9.71
C GLY A 135 9.65 3.93 -10.02
N PHE A 136 9.46 2.85 -9.27
CA PHE A 136 8.26 2.02 -9.30
C PHE A 136 7.27 2.49 -8.22
N PRO A 137 5.95 2.43 -8.46
CA PRO A 137 4.98 2.77 -7.42
C PRO A 137 5.09 1.80 -6.25
N GLU A 138 5.19 2.36 -5.04
CA GLU A 138 5.40 1.59 -3.80
C GLU A 138 4.28 0.54 -3.60
N PHE A 139 3.01 0.94 -3.81
CA PHE A 139 1.86 0.04 -3.73
C PHE A 139 1.95 -1.11 -4.75
N ALA A 140 2.44 -0.84 -5.97
CA ALA A 140 2.48 -1.84 -7.03
C ALA A 140 3.50 -2.95 -6.72
N VAL A 141 4.57 -2.64 -6.00
CA VAL A 141 5.62 -3.59 -5.59
C VAL A 141 5.42 -4.14 -4.17
N ALA A 142 4.32 -3.79 -3.50
CA ALA A 142 3.98 -4.34 -2.19
C ALA A 142 3.59 -5.82 -2.30
N GLY A 143 4.15 -6.65 -1.41
CA GLY A 143 3.95 -8.11 -1.38
C GLY A 143 2.51 -8.62 -1.57
N PRO A 144 1.51 -8.05 -0.85
CA PRO A 144 0.15 -8.56 -0.90
C PRO A 144 -0.67 -8.03 -2.08
N VAL A 145 -0.12 -7.14 -2.90
CA VAL A 145 -0.83 -6.53 -4.04
C VAL A 145 -0.74 -7.42 -5.28
N ARG A 146 -1.79 -7.45 -6.10
CA ARG A 146 -1.79 -8.01 -7.46
C ARG A 146 -2.40 -7.00 -8.42
N LEU A 147 -1.93 -6.96 -9.66
CA LEU A 147 -2.56 -6.14 -10.70
C LEU A 147 -3.49 -7.05 -11.52
N ALA A 148 -4.73 -6.63 -11.71
CA ALA A 148 -5.70 -7.36 -12.52
C ALA A 148 -5.37 -7.29 -14.02
N ASN A 149 -5.89 -8.25 -14.79
CA ASN A 149 -5.93 -8.21 -16.26
C ASN A 149 -4.57 -7.88 -16.92
N LEU A 150 -3.50 -8.51 -16.47
CA LEU A 150 -2.14 -8.32 -16.97
C LEU A 150 -2.02 -8.40 -18.51
N PRO A 151 -2.74 -9.31 -19.21
CA PRO A 151 -2.73 -9.35 -20.67
C PRO A 151 -3.14 -8.02 -21.32
N GLY A 152 -4.23 -7.42 -20.84
CA GLY A 152 -4.74 -6.14 -21.33
C GLY A 152 -3.82 -4.95 -21.02
N LEU A 153 -2.98 -5.07 -19.98
CA LEU A 153 -1.95 -4.09 -19.60
C LEU A 153 -0.62 -4.27 -20.36
N GLY A 154 -0.53 -5.23 -21.29
CA GLY A 154 0.64 -5.42 -22.15
C GLY A 154 1.60 -6.54 -21.73
N ALA A 155 1.21 -7.45 -20.83
CA ALA A 155 1.98 -8.67 -20.53
C ALA A 155 2.02 -9.67 -21.71
N GLY A 156 1.17 -9.47 -22.72
CA GLY A 156 0.93 -10.41 -23.82
C GLY A 156 -0.27 -11.31 -23.52
N PRO A 157 -0.91 -11.91 -24.54
CA PRO A 157 -2.13 -12.69 -24.36
C PRO A 157 -1.84 -14.14 -23.95
N ALA A 158 -0.57 -14.50 -23.77
CA ALA A 158 -0.13 -15.88 -23.63
C ALA A 158 -0.70 -16.51 -22.34
N GLY A 159 -1.84 -17.18 -22.49
CA GLY A 159 -2.49 -17.94 -21.42
C GLY A 159 -3.81 -17.37 -20.89
N ASP A 160 -4.39 -16.32 -21.49
CA ASP A 160 -5.74 -15.82 -21.15
C ASP A 160 -6.81 -16.38 -22.09
N GLY A 161 -8.09 -16.29 -21.70
CA GLY A 161 -9.24 -16.64 -22.53
C GLY A 161 -10.37 -17.38 -21.80
N PRO A 162 -11.46 -17.68 -22.53
CA PRO A 162 -12.67 -18.30 -21.96
C PRO A 162 -12.43 -19.71 -21.41
N ASP A 163 -11.39 -20.41 -21.86
CA ASP A 163 -10.99 -21.73 -21.32
C ASP A 163 -10.30 -21.64 -19.96
N ARG A 164 -10.01 -20.43 -19.49
CA ARG A 164 -9.22 -20.19 -18.28
C ARG A 164 -10.06 -19.50 -17.23
N ARG A 165 -10.73 -18.44 -17.65
CA ARG A 165 -11.55 -17.61 -16.77
C ARG A 165 -12.81 -17.13 -17.47
N LEU A 166 -13.93 -17.22 -16.74
CA LEU A 166 -15.19 -16.59 -17.11
C LEU A 166 -15.72 -15.76 -15.96
N HIS A 167 -16.38 -14.68 -16.32
CA HIS A 167 -17.21 -13.85 -15.47
C HIS A 167 -18.62 -13.91 -16.04
N VAL A 168 -19.62 -14.14 -15.18
CA VAL A 168 -21.04 -14.11 -15.55
C VAL A 168 -21.70 -13.06 -14.67
N ASP A 169 -22.16 -11.97 -15.29
CA ASP A 169 -22.85 -10.90 -14.56
C ASP A 169 -24.28 -11.29 -14.19
N ALA A 170 -24.97 -10.40 -13.46
CA ALA A 170 -26.34 -10.61 -13.01
C ALA A 170 -27.35 -10.82 -14.17
N ASP A 171 -27.06 -10.30 -15.36
CA ASP A 171 -27.90 -10.47 -16.55
C ASP A 171 -27.55 -11.75 -17.34
N GLY A 172 -26.59 -12.56 -16.86
CA GLY A 172 -26.14 -13.78 -17.50
C GLY A 172 -25.22 -13.53 -18.70
N ALA A 173 -24.71 -12.31 -18.88
CA ALA A 173 -23.73 -12.01 -19.90
C ALA A 173 -22.34 -12.50 -19.48
N VAL A 174 -21.60 -13.03 -20.45
CA VAL A 174 -20.32 -13.71 -20.22
C VAL A 174 -19.16 -12.88 -20.75
N SER A 175 -18.14 -12.67 -19.93
CA SER A 175 -16.86 -12.04 -20.26
C SER A 175 -15.70 -12.84 -19.64
N THR A 176 -14.44 -12.44 -19.87
CA THR A 176 -13.27 -13.07 -19.22
C THR A 176 -12.86 -12.39 -17.91
N SER A 177 -13.48 -11.26 -17.58
CA SER A 177 -13.21 -10.45 -16.38
C SER A 177 -14.37 -9.50 -16.14
N VAL A 178 -14.50 -8.98 -14.91
CA VAL A 178 -15.48 -7.94 -14.53
C VAL A 178 -15.44 -6.74 -15.48
N THR A 179 -14.24 -6.27 -15.84
CA THR A 179 -14.03 -5.12 -16.75
C THR A 179 -13.95 -5.52 -18.22
N GLY A 180 -14.20 -6.79 -18.52
CA GLY A 180 -14.07 -7.33 -19.86
C GLY A 180 -15.32 -7.10 -20.70
N VAL A 181 -15.14 -7.07 -22.03
CA VAL A 181 -16.27 -6.98 -22.95
C VAL A 181 -17.04 -8.30 -23.01
N ARG A 182 -18.36 -8.21 -23.15
CA ARG A 182 -19.26 -9.35 -23.31
C ARG A 182 -18.91 -10.18 -24.56
N ILE A 183 -18.52 -11.44 -24.38
CA ILE A 183 -18.26 -12.42 -25.45
C ILE A 183 -19.43 -13.37 -25.71
N GLY A 184 -20.43 -13.41 -24.84
CA GLY A 184 -21.64 -14.20 -25.05
C GLY A 184 -22.58 -14.16 -23.85
N THR A 185 -23.28 -15.26 -23.61
CA THR A 185 -24.21 -15.50 -22.50
C THR A 185 -23.97 -16.86 -21.88
N VAL A 186 -24.47 -17.08 -20.67
CA VAL A 186 -24.35 -18.36 -19.95
C VAL A 186 -25.01 -19.54 -20.69
N GLY A 187 -25.93 -19.26 -21.62
CA GLY A 187 -26.56 -20.26 -22.48
C GLY A 187 -25.72 -20.67 -23.71
N ASP A 188 -24.65 -19.93 -24.03
CA ASP A 188 -23.79 -20.25 -25.16
C ASP A 188 -22.80 -21.37 -24.81
N GLY A 189 -22.45 -22.20 -25.79
CA GLY A 189 -21.46 -23.28 -25.59
C GLY A 189 -20.01 -22.78 -25.59
N PRO A 190 -19.05 -23.54 -25.03
CA PRO A 190 -17.64 -23.14 -24.92
C PRO A 190 -17.00 -22.74 -26.25
N ALA A 191 -17.33 -23.43 -27.34
CA ALA A 191 -16.81 -23.12 -28.68
C ALA A 191 -17.28 -21.75 -29.18
N ALA A 192 -18.54 -21.38 -28.97
CA ALA A 192 -19.08 -20.10 -29.40
C ALA A 192 -18.42 -18.92 -28.67
N LEU A 193 -18.19 -19.07 -27.34
CA LEU A 193 -17.47 -18.09 -26.54
C LEU A 193 -16.02 -17.95 -26.99
N ARG A 194 -15.34 -19.07 -27.29
CA ARG A 194 -13.96 -19.07 -27.81
C ARG A 194 -13.87 -18.35 -29.16
N ASP A 195 -14.80 -18.61 -30.07
CA ASP A 195 -14.83 -17.96 -31.38
C ASP A 195 -15.12 -16.45 -31.25
N ALA A 196 -16.00 -16.04 -30.35
CA ALA A 196 -16.27 -14.63 -30.08
C ALA A 196 -15.06 -13.91 -29.48
N TRP A 197 -14.34 -14.57 -28.57
CA TRP A 197 -13.09 -14.08 -28.01
C TRP A 197 -11.99 -13.93 -29.06
N LEU A 198 -11.81 -14.94 -29.93
CA LEU A 198 -10.84 -14.90 -31.04
C LEU A 198 -11.15 -13.75 -31.99
N ARG A 199 -12.40 -13.63 -32.47
CA ARG A 199 -12.81 -12.55 -33.39
C ARG A 199 -12.49 -11.15 -32.85
N ARG A 200 -12.66 -10.91 -31.55
CA ARG A 200 -12.35 -9.61 -30.95
C ARG A 200 -10.85 -9.36 -30.85
N ASN A 201 -10.07 -10.37 -30.48
CA ASN A 201 -8.61 -10.21 -30.44
C ASN A 201 -8.02 -10.02 -31.83
N ASP A 202 -8.56 -10.70 -32.84
CA ASP A 202 -8.12 -10.56 -34.24
C ASP A 202 -8.44 -9.16 -34.82
N ALA A 203 -9.40 -8.44 -34.21
CA ALA A 203 -9.76 -7.08 -34.59
C ALA A 203 -8.90 -5.99 -33.90
N SER A 204 -7.97 -6.37 -33.03
CA SER A 204 -7.11 -5.43 -32.29
C SER A 204 -5.63 -5.58 -32.68
N ASP A 205 -4.93 -4.44 -32.69
CA ASP A 205 -3.48 -4.38 -32.88
C ASP A 205 -2.69 -4.66 -31.59
N ALA A 206 -3.36 -4.86 -30.45
CA ALA A 206 -2.74 -5.07 -29.15
C ALA A 206 -3.20 -6.37 -28.48
N PRO A 207 -2.32 -7.05 -27.71
CA PRO A 207 -2.68 -8.23 -26.94
C PRO A 207 -3.92 -8.06 -26.05
N CYS A 208 -4.81 -9.06 -26.12
CA CYS A 208 -5.98 -9.23 -25.26
C CYS A 208 -6.90 -8.00 -25.17
N ALA A 209 -7.61 -7.69 -26.26
CA ALA A 209 -8.64 -6.65 -26.29
C ALA A 209 -9.79 -6.94 -25.31
N VAL A 210 -10.04 -8.22 -25.02
CA VAL A 210 -11.29 -8.61 -24.36
C VAL A 210 -11.34 -8.25 -22.87
N CYS A 211 -10.21 -8.25 -22.15
CA CYS A 211 -10.22 -8.23 -20.67
C CYS A 211 -10.34 -6.84 -20.01
N LEU A 212 -10.23 -5.75 -20.79
CA LEU A 212 -10.28 -4.37 -20.29
C LEU A 212 -11.17 -3.43 -21.13
N ASP A 213 -11.70 -3.86 -22.27
CA ASP A 213 -12.46 -3.00 -23.19
C ASP A 213 -13.75 -2.43 -22.56
N GLY A 214 -14.30 -3.07 -21.52
CA GLY A 214 -15.41 -2.49 -20.74
C GLY A 214 -15.00 -1.29 -19.87
N ALA A 215 -13.71 -1.15 -19.53
CA ALA A 215 -13.16 -0.10 -18.68
C ALA A 215 -12.39 0.98 -19.47
N VAL A 216 -11.77 0.61 -20.60
CA VAL A 216 -10.93 1.49 -21.42
C VAL A 216 -11.23 1.21 -22.88
N ASP A 217 -11.56 2.26 -23.65
CA ASP A 217 -11.77 2.14 -25.10
C ASP A 217 -10.57 1.43 -25.76
N GLU A 218 -10.88 0.40 -26.56
CA GLU A 218 -9.85 -0.42 -27.19
C GLU A 218 -8.90 0.37 -28.10
N THR A 219 -9.36 1.42 -28.78
CA THR A 219 -8.49 2.24 -29.64
C THR A 219 -7.46 2.99 -28.79
N GLU A 220 -7.89 3.58 -27.67
CA GLU A 220 -7.00 4.24 -26.71
C GLU A 220 -6.02 3.24 -26.09
N ARG A 221 -6.52 2.07 -25.66
CA ARG A 221 -5.69 1.01 -25.06
C ARG A 221 -4.65 0.47 -26.03
N ALA A 222 -5.06 0.09 -27.23
CA ALA A 222 -4.18 -0.49 -28.23
C ALA A 222 -3.08 0.49 -28.66
N GLY A 223 -3.43 1.76 -28.90
CA GLY A 223 -2.47 2.80 -29.20
C GLY A 223 -1.44 3.01 -28.08
N ALA A 224 -1.88 3.01 -26.82
CA ALA A 224 -1.00 3.17 -25.67
C ALA A 224 -0.05 1.98 -25.46
N VAL A 225 -0.54 0.75 -25.66
CA VAL A 225 0.26 -0.48 -25.56
C VAL A 225 1.27 -0.55 -26.71
N ALA A 226 0.86 -0.23 -27.93
CA ALA A 226 1.75 -0.18 -29.10
C ALA A 226 2.88 0.85 -28.93
N ALA A 227 2.59 2.02 -28.35
CA ALA A 227 3.59 3.03 -28.03
C ALA A 227 4.61 2.58 -26.95
N ARG A 228 4.28 1.53 -26.18
CA ARG A 228 5.09 1.05 -25.05
C ARG A 228 5.35 -0.46 -25.15
N PRO A 229 6.15 -0.92 -26.14
CA PRO A 229 6.47 -2.34 -26.33
C PRO A 229 7.28 -2.98 -25.18
N TRP A 230 7.58 -2.21 -24.13
CA TRP A 230 8.28 -2.63 -22.92
C TRP A 230 7.34 -2.86 -21.72
N LEU A 231 6.02 -2.67 -21.85
CA LEU A 231 5.05 -2.87 -20.76
C LEU A 231 5.10 -4.29 -20.18
N GLY A 232 5.23 -5.33 -21.01
CA GLY A 232 5.39 -6.70 -20.50
C GLY A 232 6.63 -6.87 -19.61
N ARG A 233 7.74 -6.18 -19.92
CA ARG A 233 8.93 -6.14 -19.06
C ARG A 233 8.72 -5.34 -17.78
N TYR A 234 7.91 -4.28 -17.83
CA TYR A 234 7.54 -3.49 -16.65
C TYR A 234 6.71 -4.33 -15.67
N LEU A 235 5.70 -5.06 -16.17
CA LEU A 235 4.87 -5.95 -15.36
C LEU A 235 5.69 -7.11 -14.76
N ALA A 236 6.61 -7.70 -15.54
CA ALA A 236 7.54 -8.71 -15.04
C ALA A 236 8.49 -8.16 -13.97
N ALA A 237 8.96 -6.91 -14.12
CA ALA A 237 9.77 -6.23 -13.12
C ALA A 237 8.99 -6.00 -11.82
N ILE A 238 7.73 -5.54 -11.89
CA ILE A 238 6.85 -5.41 -10.72
C ILE A 238 6.70 -6.76 -10.00
N ALA A 239 6.38 -7.83 -10.73
CA ALA A 239 6.21 -9.16 -10.15
C ALA A 239 7.49 -9.65 -9.44
N SER A 240 8.65 -9.38 -10.04
CA SER A 240 9.96 -9.74 -9.46
C SER A 240 10.28 -8.92 -8.21
N LEU A 241 10.12 -7.60 -8.27
CA LEU A 241 10.34 -6.69 -7.15
C LEU A 241 9.44 -7.03 -5.97
N ARG A 242 8.17 -7.35 -6.24
CA ARG A 242 7.21 -7.77 -5.23
C ARG A 242 7.64 -9.03 -4.49
N THR A 243 8.06 -10.04 -5.23
CA THR A 243 8.57 -11.30 -4.66
C THR A 243 9.81 -11.05 -3.80
N LEU A 244 10.72 -10.18 -4.25
CA LEU A 244 11.94 -9.88 -3.50
C LEU A 244 11.68 -9.03 -2.25
N ASN A 245 10.80 -8.02 -2.35
CA ASN A 245 10.35 -7.21 -1.23
C ASN A 245 9.68 -8.07 -0.15
N ALA A 246 8.83 -9.02 -0.54
CA ALA A 246 8.20 -9.96 0.38
C ALA A 246 9.21 -10.86 1.12
N ASN A 247 10.42 -11.02 0.58
CA ASN A 247 11.53 -11.75 1.19
C ASN A 247 12.54 -10.82 1.90
N GLY A 248 12.18 -9.56 2.15
CA GLY A 248 12.99 -8.60 2.90
C GLY A 248 14.14 -7.97 2.12
N VAL A 249 14.16 -8.08 0.78
CA VAL A 249 15.18 -7.44 -0.06
C VAL A 249 14.68 -6.09 -0.55
N ALA A 250 15.30 -5.00 -0.09
CA ALA A 250 14.92 -3.62 -0.42
C ALA A 250 15.95 -2.93 -1.36
N ASP A 251 15.66 -1.69 -1.76
CA ASP A 251 16.53 -0.80 -2.57
C ASP A 251 16.99 -1.36 -3.92
N LEU A 252 16.13 -2.19 -4.52
CA LEU A 252 16.40 -2.86 -5.78
C LEU A 252 16.28 -1.91 -6.97
N ARG A 253 17.19 -2.08 -7.93
CA ARG A 253 17.17 -1.38 -9.22
C ARG A 253 17.03 -2.38 -10.35
N VAL A 254 16.20 -2.05 -11.35
CA VAL A 254 15.94 -2.92 -12.50
C VAL A 254 16.64 -2.37 -13.74
N SER A 255 17.58 -3.15 -14.31
CA SER A 255 18.25 -2.78 -15.56
C SER A 255 17.22 -2.59 -16.69
N GLY A 256 17.25 -1.44 -17.35
CA GLY A 256 16.25 -1.03 -18.35
C GLY A 256 15.17 -0.09 -17.80
N PHE A 257 15.16 0.22 -16.51
CA PHE A 257 14.23 1.15 -15.86
C PHE A 257 15.04 2.15 -15.03
N GLY A 258 15.15 3.41 -15.50
CA GLY A 258 16.01 4.45 -14.88
C GLY A 258 17.51 4.34 -15.15
N GLY A 259 17.98 3.20 -15.67
CA GLY A 259 19.39 2.98 -16.00
C GLY A 259 19.63 1.61 -16.60
N ARG A 260 20.89 1.28 -16.91
CA ARG A 260 21.31 -0.06 -17.35
C ARG A 260 22.53 -0.48 -16.54
N LEU A 261 22.58 -1.75 -16.11
CA LEU A 261 23.72 -2.30 -15.36
C LEU A 261 25.02 -2.29 -16.17
N LEU A 262 24.90 -2.37 -17.50
CA LEU A 262 26.00 -2.15 -18.41
C LEU A 262 25.91 -0.70 -18.91
N ALA A 263 26.91 0.11 -18.58
CA ALA A 263 27.18 1.35 -19.32
C ALA A 263 27.23 0.99 -20.82
N PRO A 264 26.80 1.87 -21.74
CA PRO A 264 26.79 1.54 -23.16
C PRO A 264 28.19 1.07 -23.54
N TRP A 265 28.31 -0.22 -23.85
CA TRP A 265 29.55 -0.80 -24.30
C TRP A 265 29.81 -0.10 -25.63
N ARG A 266 30.70 0.89 -25.63
CA ARG A 266 31.18 1.50 -26.87
C ARG A 266 31.87 0.35 -27.59
N ALA A 267 31.18 -0.26 -28.56
CA ALA A 267 31.85 -1.10 -29.53
C ALA A 267 32.96 -0.23 -30.11
N SER A 268 34.21 -0.47 -29.70
CA SER A 268 35.32 0.29 -30.23
C SER A 268 35.38 -0.07 -31.71
N THR A 269 34.96 0.84 -32.57
CA THR A 269 35.10 0.74 -34.02
C THR A 269 36.57 0.87 -34.46
N THR A 270 37.53 0.74 -33.54
CA THR A 270 38.93 0.47 -33.86
C THR A 270 39.08 -0.98 -34.29
N ARG A 271 38.80 -1.20 -35.57
CA ARG A 271 39.33 -2.33 -36.33
C ARG A 271 40.86 -2.30 -36.17
N PRO A 272 41.50 -3.31 -35.55
CA PRO A 272 42.96 -3.29 -35.42
C PRO A 272 43.56 -3.45 -36.82
N THR A 273 44.14 -2.38 -37.35
CA THR A 273 45.03 -2.45 -38.51
C THR A 273 46.32 -3.12 -38.06
N SER A 274 46.37 -4.44 -38.15
CA SER A 274 47.66 -5.15 -38.12
C SER A 274 48.31 -5.05 -39.50
N PRO A 275 49.60 -4.68 -39.58
CA PRO A 275 50.32 -4.62 -40.84
C PRO A 275 50.53 -6.03 -41.40
N ALA A 276 50.41 -6.14 -42.72
CA ALA A 276 50.54 -7.37 -43.46
C ALA A 276 51.85 -8.11 -43.15
N ARG A 277 51.73 -9.33 -42.64
CA ARG A 277 52.74 -10.39 -42.84
C ARG A 277 52.05 -11.57 -43.52
N ARG A 278 52.25 -11.67 -44.83
CA ARG A 278 51.96 -12.90 -45.59
C ARG A 278 53.06 -13.92 -45.29
N PRO A 279 52.68 -15.19 -45.05
CA PRO A 279 53.40 -16.28 -45.68
C PRO A 279 52.44 -17.08 -46.58
N ARG A 280 52.77 -17.04 -47.88
CA ARG A 280 52.63 -18.06 -48.94
C ARG A 280 51.41 -18.99 -48.91
N CYS A 281 50.58 -18.82 -49.94
CA CYS A 281 49.66 -19.83 -50.44
C CYS A 281 50.43 -21.07 -50.93
N CYS A 282 49.97 -22.26 -50.54
CA CYS A 282 50.08 -23.46 -51.36
C CYS A 282 48.65 -23.85 -51.79
N SER A 283 48.50 -23.99 -53.10
CA SER A 283 47.30 -24.26 -53.88
C SER A 283 46.84 -25.73 -53.81
N GLY A 284 45.53 -25.96 -53.71
CA GLY A 284 44.87 -27.24 -53.97
C GLY A 284 43.36 -27.06 -54.25
N PRO A 285 42.73 -27.81 -55.18
CA PRO A 285 41.39 -27.54 -55.72
C PRO A 285 40.25 -28.09 -54.82
N PRO A 286 38.96 -27.74 -55.09
CA PRO A 286 37.90 -27.82 -54.11
C PRO A 286 37.25 -29.21 -54.03
N ARG A 287 36.77 -29.59 -52.85
CA ARG A 287 35.77 -30.67 -52.71
C ARG A 287 34.62 -30.23 -51.81
N ALA A 288 33.42 -30.38 -52.36
CA ALA A 288 32.14 -30.11 -51.74
C ALA A 288 31.83 -31.12 -50.61
N ALA A 289 31.27 -30.62 -49.52
CA ALA A 289 30.40 -31.39 -48.63
C ALA A 289 29.48 -30.43 -47.89
N THR A 290 28.19 -30.49 -48.24
CA THR A 290 27.05 -29.92 -47.51
C THR A 290 26.98 -30.49 -46.10
N CYS A 291 26.87 -29.63 -45.08
CA CYS A 291 26.46 -30.06 -43.75
C CYS A 291 25.43 -29.08 -43.17
N THR A 292 24.22 -29.59 -42.99
CA THR A 292 23.04 -28.94 -42.43
C THR A 292 23.16 -28.82 -40.91
N CYS A 293 23.15 -27.60 -40.38
CA CYS A 293 23.11 -27.37 -38.94
C CYS A 293 21.66 -27.41 -38.42
N ARG A 294 21.30 -28.51 -37.75
CA ARG A 294 20.16 -28.57 -36.82
C ARG A 294 20.52 -27.87 -35.51
N ARG A 295 19.61 -27.03 -35.00
CA ARG A 295 19.62 -26.46 -33.64
C ARG A 295 19.34 -27.56 -32.59
N PRO A 296 19.98 -27.55 -31.41
CA PRO A 296 19.50 -28.29 -30.26
C PRO A 296 18.64 -27.42 -29.32
N THR A 297 17.59 -28.07 -28.81
CA THR A 297 16.62 -27.65 -27.81
C THR A 297 17.10 -27.88 -26.36
N ALA A 298 16.33 -27.32 -25.42
CA ALA A 298 16.54 -27.13 -23.99
C ALA A 298 16.98 -28.34 -23.12
N ALA A 299 17.69 -28.01 -22.03
CA ALA A 299 17.64 -28.71 -20.74
C ALA A 299 18.02 -27.75 -19.57
N SER A 300 17.27 -27.81 -18.47
CA SER A 300 17.53 -27.23 -17.14
C SER A 300 17.72 -28.39 -16.13
N PRO A 301 17.95 -28.16 -14.82
CA PRO A 301 18.85 -27.24 -14.10
C PRO A 301 19.73 -27.98 -13.05
N SER A 302 20.85 -27.40 -12.55
CA SER A 302 21.35 -27.57 -11.16
C SER A 302 22.75 -26.96 -10.92
N ALA A 303 22.96 -26.57 -9.65
CA ALA A 303 24.22 -26.33 -8.93
C ALA A 303 25.00 -25.01 -9.15
N TRP A 304 24.81 -24.09 -8.19
CA TRP A 304 25.74 -23.01 -7.87
C TRP A 304 26.82 -23.49 -6.87
N PRO A 305 28.10 -23.09 -6.99
CA PRO A 305 29.09 -23.26 -5.93
C PRO A 305 29.22 -22.00 -5.03
N PRO A 306 29.81 -22.13 -3.82
CA PRO A 306 29.71 -21.16 -2.71
C PRO A 306 30.83 -20.07 -2.69
N PRO A 307 30.85 -19.11 -1.73
CA PRO A 307 31.50 -17.81 -1.88
C PRO A 307 32.95 -17.78 -1.39
N GLY A 308 33.77 -16.95 -2.03
CA GLY A 308 35.13 -16.61 -1.59
C GLY A 308 35.30 -15.09 -1.45
N SER A 309 35.68 -14.65 -0.27
CA SER A 309 36.23 -13.32 0.04
C SER A 309 37.55 -13.51 0.81
N PRO A 310 38.35 -12.48 1.14
CA PRO A 310 38.64 -11.22 0.45
C PRO A 310 40.16 -11.06 0.22
N ARG A 311 40.58 -10.15 -0.68
CA ARG A 311 41.95 -9.61 -0.65
C ARG A 311 41.92 -8.11 -0.41
N ARG A 312 42.35 -7.73 0.79
CA ARG A 312 42.83 -6.40 1.15
C ARG A 312 44.19 -6.19 0.51
N CYS A 313 44.41 -5.04 -0.13
CA CYS A 313 45.72 -4.43 -0.26
C CYS A 313 45.61 -2.94 0.05
N TRP A 314 46.19 -2.56 1.20
CA TRP A 314 46.65 -1.22 1.50
C TRP A 314 47.81 -0.86 0.55
N CYS A 315 47.88 0.42 0.14
CA CYS A 315 49.14 1.17 0.05
C CYS A 315 48.88 2.67 -0.13
N ALA A 316 49.21 3.40 0.94
CA ALA A 316 49.84 4.72 1.06
C ALA A 316 49.70 5.82 -0.02
N ALA A 317 49.41 7.01 0.51
CA ALA A 317 49.56 8.33 -0.09
C ALA A 317 51.01 8.69 -0.49
N PRO A 318 51.19 9.86 -1.14
CA PRO A 318 52.03 10.86 -0.49
C PRO A 318 51.44 12.28 -0.47
N SER A 319 51.79 12.98 0.61
CA SER A 319 51.59 14.38 0.93
C SER A 319 52.52 15.33 0.16
N THR A 320 52.08 16.56 -0.11
CA THR A 320 52.95 17.77 -0.09
C THR A 320 52.18 19.02 0.37
N ARG A 321 52.96 20.01 0.84
CA ARG A 321 52.68 21.05 1.83
C ARG A 321 52.20 22.40 1.27
N ARG A 322 51.40 23.09 2.11
CA ARG A 322 51.42 24.52 2.57
C ARG A 322 51.50 25.70 1.56
N ARG A 323 50.60 26.69 1.76
CA ARG A 323 50.85 28.07 2.32
C ARG A 323 49.52 28.87 2.32
N ARG A 324 49.01 29.30 3.49
CA ARG A 324 49.00 30.64 4.12
C ARG A 324 48.22 31.76 3.38
N SER A 325 47.18 32.23 4.09
CA SER A 325 46.31 33.43 4.00
C SER A 325 47.09 34.77 4.08
N PRO A 326 46.49 36.01 4.00
CA PRO A 326 45.36 36.48 4.86
C PRO A 326 44.43 37.65 4.37
N THR A 327 43.39 37.93 5.20
CA THR A 327 42.76 39.25 5.56
C THR A 327 41.94 40.01 4.48
N THR A 328 40.85 40.77 4.69
CA THR A 328 40.07 41.34 5.84
C THR A 328 38.85 42.07 5.25
N GLY A 329 37.76 42.29 6.00
CA GLY A 329 36.76 43.32 5.65
C GLY A 329 35.41 43.23 6.38
N SER A 330 35.26 43.96 7.48
CA SER A 330 33.98 44.22 8.18
C SER A 330 33.23 45.40 7.57
N CYS A 331 31.89 45.46 7.70
CA CYS A 331 31.13 46.72 7.96
C CYS A 331 29.65 46.48 8.35
N CYS A 332 29.34 46.71 9.64
CA CYS A 332 28.36 47.61 10.26
C CYS A 332 26.95 47.93 9.65
N GLY A 333 25.93 47.83 10.51
CA GLY A 333 24.74 48.73 10.63
C GLY A 333 23.52 48.36 9.76
N TRP A 334 22.28 48.25 10.24
CA TRP A 334 21.52 49.27 10.98
C TRP A 334 20.35 48.67 11.78
N ARG A 335 20.11 49.27 12.96
CA ARG A 335 18.94 49.11 13.85
C ARG A 335 17.81 50.04 13.41
N ARG A 336 16.55 49.59 13.50
CA ARG A 336 15.40 50.45 13.84
C ARG A 336 14.41 49.67 14.70
N SER A 337 13.83 50.38 15.67
CA SER A 337 13.06 49.85 16.81
C SER A 337 11.58 50.30 16.72
N SER A 338 10.69 49.37 17.08
CA SER A 338 9.42 49.55 17.85
C SER A 338 8.17 50.14 17.13
N PRO A 339 6.91 49.85 17.57
CA PRO A 339 6.52 49.36 18.90
C PRO A 339 5.52 48.17 18.98
N THR A 340 5.50 47.63 20.20
CA THR A 340 4.76 46.54 20.83
C THR A 340 3.23 46.68 20.86
N ARG A 341 2.52 45.55 20.68
CA ARG A 341 1.13 45.31 21.12
C ARG A 341 1.12 44.11 22.06
N ALA A 342 0.50 44.27 23.22
CA ALA A 342 0.56 43.34 24.36
C ALA A 342 -0.12 41.98 24.06
N SER A 343 0.61 40.89 24.30
CA SER A 343 0.10 39.52 24.32
C SER A 343 0.00 39.03 25.76
N GLY A 344 -1.15 38.44 26.12
CA GLY A 344 -1.35 37.74 27.38
C GLY A 344 -0.30 36.65 27.59
N SER A 345 0.15 36.52 28.84
CA SER A 345 1.24 35.66 29.28
C SER A 345 0.93 34.17 29.10
N SER A 346 1.74 33.48 28.29
CA SER A 346 1.93 32.03 28.36
C SER A 346 2.70 31.65 29.65
N PRO A 347 2.45 30.47 30.25
CA PRO A 347 3.23 30.00 31.40
C PRO A 347 4.69 29.73 31.01
N PRO A 348 5.64 29.80 31.96
CA PRO A 348 7.07 29.69 31.65
C PRO A 348 7.42 28.30 31.10
N SER A 349 8.21 28.29 30.03
CA SER A 349 8.82 27.09 29.45
C SER A 349 9.68 26.38 30.50
N ARG A 350 9.26 25.20 30.94
CA ARG A 350 10.12 24.33 31.75
C ARG A 350 11.12 23.65 30.83
N SER A 351 12.39 23.66 31.22
CA SER A 351 13.45 22.87 30.57
C SER A 351 13.04 21.40 30.53
N PRO A 352 13.36 20.67 29.44
CA PRO A 352 12.99 19.27 29.33
C PRO A 352 13.69 18.43 30.42
N PRO A 353 12.97 17.58 31.19
CA PRO A 353 13.58 16.66 32.13
C PRO A 353 14.21 15.46 31.40
N GLY A 354 15.32 14.95 31.93
CA GLY A 354 16.14 13.86 31.35
C GLY A 354 17.58 14.29 31.07
N THR A 355 18.40 13.41 30.50
CA THR A 355 19.86 13.61 30.27
C THR A 355 20.21 14.85 29.41
N VAL A 356 19.21 15.54 28.86
CA VAL A 356 19.30 16.86 28.25
C VAL A 356 19.78 17.95 29.23
N ALA A 357 19.62 17.74 30.55
CA ALA A 357 20.22 18.61 31.57
C ALA A 357 21.75 18.42 31.71
N ASP A 358 22.32 17.30 31.24
CA ASP A 358 23.71 16.91 31.56
C ASP A 358 24.67 16.86 30.36
N MET A 359 24.21 17.20 29.15
CA MET A 359 25.09 17.45 27.98
C MET A 359 25.59 18.91 27.91
N THR A 360 25.84 19.52 29.07
CA THR A 360 26.26 20.92 29.23
C THR A 360 27.76 21.08 28.93
N THR A 361 28.20 20.80 27.71
CA THR A 361 29.48 21.28 27.16
C THR A 361 29.40 21.70 25.69
N THR A 362 28.21 22.01 25.16
CA THR A 362 28.09 22.71 23.87
C THR A 362 26.95 23.72 23.92
N ARG A 363 27.29 25.03 23.85
CA ARG A 363 26.41 26.23 23.83
C ARG A 363 24.91 25.93 23.64
N THR A 364 24.17 25.88 24.74
CA THR A 364 22.70 25.70 24.85
C THR A 364 21.92 27.01 24.62
N SER A 365 22.25 27.83 23.61
CA SER A 365 21.58 29.13 23.39
C SER A 365 20.52 29.16 22.29
N ASP A 366 20.44 28.19 21.37
CA ASP A 366 19.66 28.35 20.12
C ASP A 366 18.74 27.16 19.76
N ILE A 367 18.26 26.38 20.74
CA ILE A 367 17.26 25.30 20.48
C ILE A 367 15.86 25.83 20.80
N ARG A 368 14.98 25.88 19.81
CA ARG A 368 13.56 26.20 20.02
C ARG A 368 12.77 24.93 20.30
N THR A 369 11.91 24.97 21.30
CA THR A 369 11.00 23.88 21.61
C THR A 369 9.58 24.18 21.13
N ALA A 370 8.87 23.17 20.65
CA ALA A 370 7.49 23.24 20.21
C ALA A 370 6.76 21.93 20.58
N ASP A 371 5.42 21.94 20.56
CA ASP A 371 4.63 20.74 20.81
C ASP A 371 4.65 19.81 19.59
N LEU A 372 4.91 18.51 19.78
CA LEU A 372 4.98 17.52 18.70
C LEU A 372 3.64 17.31 18.01
N TYR A 373 2.56 17.28 18.79
CA TYR A 373 1.20 17.10 18.27
C TYR A 373 0.51 18.44 17.96
N GLY A 374 1.18 19.55 18.22
CA GLY A 374 0.70 20.90 17.95
C GLY A 374 0.97 21.35 16.51
N PRO A 375 0.50 22.55 16.13
CA PRO A 375 0.59 23.03 14.74
C PRO A 375 2.02 23.10 14.17
N GLN A 376 3.04 23.28 15.01
CA GLN A 376 4.44 23.37 14.57
C GLN A 376 5.09 21.99 14.37
N GLY A 377 4.72 21.00 15.19
CA GLY A 377 5.24 19.63 15.10
C GLY A 377 4.49 18.74 14.10
N ALA A 378 3.26 19.12 13.74
CA ALA A 378 2.37 18.40 12.84
C ALA A 378 3.04 17.86 11.57
N ALA A 379 3.83 18.67 10.86
CA ALA A 379 4.51 18.24 9.64
C ALA A 379 5.60 17.19 9.90
N ALA A 380 6.38 17.35 10.98
CA ALA A 380 7.41 16.40 11.36
C ALA A 380 6.80 15.09 11.88
N TYR A 381 5.73 15.17 12.67
CA TYR A 381 4.98 13.99 13.12
C TYR A 381 4.37 13.25 11.93
N HIS A 382 3.68 13.96 11.03
CA HIS A 382 3.13 13.36 9.82
C HIS A 382 4.20 12.65 9.00
N ASP A 383 5.37 13.28 8.81
CA ASP A 383 6.46 12.71 8.03
C ASP A 383 6.94 11.36 8.59
N ILE A 384 7.03 11.21 9.92
CA ILE A 384 7.47 9.95 10.55
C ILE A 384 6.35 8.89 10.65
N THR A 385 5.07 9.28 10.63
CA THR A 385 3.94 8.34 10.77
C THR A 385 3.22 8.02 9.47
N THR A 386 3.58 8.64 8.34
CA THR A 386 2.86 8.44 7.07
C THR A 386 2.86 6.97 6.62
N ARG A 387 3.92 6.23 6.92
CA ARG A 387 4.06 4.80 6.59
C ARG A 387 3.68 3.84 7.72
N ASP A 388 3.15 4.37 8.83
CA ASP A 388 2.73 3.56 9.97
C ASP A 388 1.41 2.83 9.65
N THR A 389 1.44 1.50 9.77
CA THR A 389 0.32 0.61 9.45
C THR A 389 -0.21 -0.18 10.64
N ASP A 390 0.33 0.06 11.85
CA ASP A 390 0.28 -0.85 12.99
C ASP A 390 -1.15 -1.27 13.42
N GLU A 391 -2.13 -0.39 13.22
CA GLU A 391 -3.53 -0.63 13.62
C GLU A 391 -4.51 -0.68 12.44
N ILE A 392 -4.05 -0.42 11.22
CA ILE A 392 -4.96 -0.18 10.09
C ILE A 392 -5.74 -1.45 9.72
N VAL A 393 -5.11 -2.63 9.74
CA VAL A 393 -5.76 -3.90 9.38
C VAL A 393 -6.94 -4.18 10.29
N ASP A 394 -6.65 -4.26 11.59
CA ASP A 394 -7.61 -4.71 12.59
C ASP A 394 -8.74 -3.70 12.76
N LEU A 395 -8.40 -2.41 12.70
CA LEU A 395 -9.38 -1.34 12.74
C LEU A 395 -10.32 -1.42 11.53
N ARG A 396 -9.80 -1.58 10.31
CA ARG A 396 -10.64 -1.77 9.12
C ARG A 396 -11.51 -3.01 9.24
N ARG A 397 -10.96 -4.13 9.73
CA ARG A 397 -11.72 -5.37 9.96
C ARG A 397 -12.86 -5.15 10.95
N ALA A 398 -12.63 -4.39 12.02
CA ALA A 398 -13.68 -4.05 12.99
C ALA A 398 -14.73 -3.10 12.39
N VAL A 399 -14.32 -2.06 11.65
CA VAL A 399 -15.22 -1.13 10.96
C VAL A 399 -16.14 -1.87 9.99
N ARG A 400 -15.62 -2.86 9.24
CA ARG A 400 -16.41 -3.66 8.27
C ARG A 400 -17.61 -4.37 8.92
N ARG A 401 -17.52 -4.77 10.19
CA ARG A 401 -18.59 -5.49 10.89
C ARG A 401 -19.79 -4.60 11.25
N THR A 402 -19.64 -3.28 11.15
CA THR A 402 -20.68 -2.33 11.56
C THR A 402 -21.05 -1.40 10.40
N PRO A 403 -22.30 -1.42 9.91
CA PRO A 403 -22.73 -0.58 8.79
C PRO A 403 -22.83 0.91 9.16
N GLY A 404 -23.08 1.78 8.17
CA GLY A 404 -23.35 3.21 8.35
C GLY A 404 -22.19 4.15 7.98
N GLU A 405 -22.30 5.43 8.30
CA GLU A 405 -21.20 6.39 8.07
C GLU A 405 -20.13 6.30 9.17
N ILE A 406 -18.92 6.77 8.86
CA ILE A 406 -17.76 6.73 9.76
C ILE A 406 -17.40 8.15 10.22
N LEU A 407 -17.19 8.33 11.52
CA LEU A 407 -16.54 9.51 12.10
C LEU A 407 -15.16 9.13 12.61
N GLU A 408 -14.11 9.74 12.07
CA GLU A 408 -12.75 9.63 12.60
C GLU A 408 -12.44 10.86 13.46
N LEU A 409 -12.03 10.62 14.70
CA LEU A 409 -11.63 11.66 15.65
C LEU A 409 -10.10 11.80 15.68
N ALA A 410 -9.62 13.04 15.72
CA ALA A 410 -8.20 13.38 15.62
C ALA A 410 -7.55 12.75 14.37
N ALA A 411 -8.19 13.01 13.21
CA ALA A 411 -7.83 12.40 11.92
C ALA A 411 -6.42 12.80 11.42
N GLY A 412 -5.87 13.89 11.95
CA GLY A 412 -4.58 14.43 11.53
C GLY A 412 -4.52 14.66 10.02
N ALA A 413 -3.42 14.26 9.40
CA ALA A 413 -3.24 14.33 7.94
C ALA A 413 -3.88 13.15 7.19
N GLY A 414 -4.64 12.27 7.86
CA GLY A 414 -5.41 11.20 7.24
C GLY A 414 -4.78 9.82 7.19
N ARG A 415 -3.92 9.46 8.15
CA ARG A 415 -3.30 8.12 8.17
C ARG A 415 -4.37 7.01 8.19
N LEU A 416 -5.42 7.15 9.01
CA LEU A 416 -6.55 6.22 9.01
C LEU A 416 -7.62 6.65 8.00
N THR A 417 -7.86 7.95 7.81
CA THR A 417 -8.90 8.48 6.92
C THR A 417 -8.91 7.84 5.54
N PHE A 418 -7.76 7.78 4.86
CA PHE A 418 -7.69 7.18 3.52
C PHE A 418 -7.93 5.67 3.56
N ALA A 419 -7.45 4.99 4.60
CA ALA A 419 -7.70 3.56 4.77
C ALA A 419 -9.20 3.25 5.08
N LEU A 420 -9.90 4.19 5.72
CA LEU A 420 -11.35 4.13 5.96
C LEU A 420 -12.15 4.46 4.71
N LEU A 421 -11.76 5.48 3.94
CA LEU A 421 -12.34 5.79 2.62
C LEU A 421 -12.21 4.63 1.64
N ALA A 422 -11.16 3.82 1.78
CA ALA A 422 -10.94 2.58 1.02
C ALA A 422 -12.09 1.58 1.11
N LEU A 423 -12.89 1.65 2.18
CA LEU A 423 -14.05 0.79 2.40
C LEU A 423 -15.28 1.26 1.60
N GLY A 424 -15.14 2.32 0.79
CA GLY A 424 -16.21 2.88 0.00
C GLY A 424 -17.30 3.60 0.80
N ARG A 425 -17.07 3.90 2.08
CA ARG A 425 -18.04 4.54 2.98
C ARG A 425 -17.81 6.05 3.09
N GLU A 426 -18.85 6.78 3.48
CA GLU A 426 -18.69 8.18 3.87
C GLU A 426 -17.87 8.29 5.16
N VAL A 427 -16.90 9.20 5.14
CA VAL A 427 -16.00 9.47 6.26
C VAL A 427 -16.06 10.96 6.60
N THR A 428 -16.41 11.26 7.85
CA THR A 428 -16.15 12.58 8.45
C THR A 428 -14.86 12.51 9.23
N ALA A 429 -13.85 13.26 8.81
CA ALA A 429 -12.56 13.38 9.48
C ALA A 429 -12.54 14.66 10.33
N LEU A 430 -12.56 14.49 11.64
CA LEU A 430 -12.53 15.56 12.63
C LEU A 430 -11.11 15.76 13.15
N GLU A 431 -10.59 16.98 13.05
CA GLU A 431 -9.23 17.31 13.47
C GLU A 431 -9.18 18.72 14.10
N LEU A 432 -8.39 18.90 15.16
CA LEU A 432 -8.27 20.18 15.86
C LEU A 432 -7.37 21.17 15.11
N SER A 433 -6.30 20.68 14.49
CA SER A 433 -5.29 21.50 13.83
C SER A 433 -5.70 21.85 12.40
N GLY A 434 -6.04 23.12 12.17
CA GLY A 434 -6.29 23.62 10.81
C GLY A 434 -5.12 23.41 9.82
N ALA A 435 -3.88 23.25 10.31
CA ALA A 435 -2.75 22.89 9.44
C ALA A 435 -2.81 21.42 8.97
N LEU A 436 -3.21 20.49 9.85
CA LEU A 436 -3.43 19.10 9.50
C LEU A 436 -4.68 18.93 8.63
N CYS A 437 -5.75 19.68 8.88
CA CYS A 437 -6.92 19.74 8.00
C CYS A 437 -6.54 20.13 6.56
N ARG A 438 -5.66 21.13 6.39
CA ARG A 438 -5.16 21.52 5.06
C ARG A 438 -4.34 20.41 4.41
N LEU A 439 -3.41 19.78 5.14
CA LEU A 439 -2.64 18.65 4.62
C LEU A 439 -3.55 17.47 4.22
N LEU A 440 -4.57 17.17 5.03
CA LEU A 440 -5.58 16.16 4.70
C LEU A 440 -6.34 16.52 3.43
N ALA A 441 -6.79 17.78 3.30
CA ALA A 441 -7.49 18.26 2.11
C ALA A 441 -6.60 18.23 0.86
N ASP A 442 -5.32 18.64 0.96
CA ASP A 442 -4.35 18.60 -0.12
C ASP A 442 -4.11 17.17 -0.59
N ARG A 443 -3.97 16.22 0.35
CA ARG A 443 -3.87 14.79 0.03
C ARG A 443 -5.15 14.26 -0.62
N ALA A 444 -6.32 14.65 -0.10
CA ALA A 444 -7.61 14.24 -0.65
C ALA A 444 -7.83 14.78 -2.08
N ALA A 445 -7.30 15.96 -2.40
CA ALA A 445 -7.34 16.51 -3.76
C ALA A 445 -6.61 15.63 -4.79
N LEU A 446 -5.62 14.86 -4.35
CA LEU A 446 -4.89 13.92 -5.21
C LEU A 446 -5.62 12.58 -5.39
N THR A 447 -6.64 12.28 -4.56
CA THR A 447 -7.42 11.04 -4.67
C THR A 447 -8.47 11.12 -5.80
N PRO A 448 -8.92 9.96 -6.32
CA PRO A 448 -10.02 9.92 -7.28
C PRO A 448 -11.28 10.63 -6.79
N ALA A 449 -12.03 11.23 -7.72
CA ALA A 449 -13.22 12.02 -7.40
C ALA A 449 -14.27 11.23 -6.59
N ALA A 450 -14.43 9.95 -6.87
CA ALA A 450 -15.35 9.06 -6.17
C ALA A 450 -15.02 8.90 -4.67
N LEU A 451 -13.73 8.89 -4.29
CA LEU A 451 -13.31 8.84 -2.89
C LEU A 451 -13.36 10.24 -2.26
N ARG A 452 -12.92 11.26 -3.00
CA ARG A 452 -12.91 12.64 -2.53
C ARG A 452 -14.30 13.15 -2.14
N THR A 453 -15.34 12.76 -2.89
CA THR A 453 -16.73 13.16 -2.62
C THR A 453 -17.32 12.51 -1.35
N ARG A 454 -16.72 11.42 -0.87
CA ARG A 454 -17.12 10.72 0.36
C ARG A 454 -16.40 11.21 1.61
N LEU A 455 -15.48 12.18 1.49
CA LEU A 455 -14.74 12.75 2.60
C LEU A 455 -15.30 14.12 3.00
N THR A 456 -15.65 14.28 4.27
CA THR A 456 -15.91 15.59 4.89
C THR A 456 -14.83 15.87 5.92
N VAL A 457 -14.10 16.99 5.80
CA VAL A 457 -13.09 17.41 6.78
C VAL A 457 -13.70 18.47 7.69
N VAL A 458 -13.60 18.29 9.01
CA VAL A 458 -14.15 19.20 10.03
C VAL A 458 -13.05 19.62 11.00
N GLU A 459 -12.81 20.92 11.08
CA GLU A 459 -11.92 21.48 12.09
C GLU A 459 -12.67 21.65 13.43
N ALA A 460 -12.42 20.77 14.40
CA ALA A 460 -13.07 20.80 15.72
C ALA A 460 -12.28 20.04 16.79
N ASP A 461 -12.57 20.36 18.06
CA ASP A 461 -12.04 19.64 19.22
C ASP A 461 -12.88 18.38 19.50
N MET A 462 -12.23 17.21 19.53
CA MET A 462 -12.90 15.93 19.82
C MET A 462 -13.50 15.85 21.24
N THR A 463 -13.16 16.78 22.12
CA THR A 463 -13.74 16.94 23.46
C THR A 463 -14.89 17.95 23.52
N SER A 464 -15.33 18.57 22.42
CA SER A 464 -16.47 19.53 22.50
C SER A 464 -17.32 19.67 21.24
N PHE A 465 -17.15 18.77 20.27
CA PHE A 465 -17.83 18.83 18.98
C PHE A 465 -19.33 18.52 19.02
N ALA A 466 -20.05 19.06 18.03
CA ALA A 466 -21.45 18.74 17.75
C ALA A 466 -21.72 18.86 16.24
N LEU A 467 -22.03 17.74 15.58
CA LEU A 467 -22.17 17.66 14.12
C LEU A 467 -23.63 17.59 13.66
N GLY A 468 -24.59 17.48 14.59
CA GLY A 468 -26.02 17.40 14.26
C GLY A 468 -26.43 16.11 13.53
N ARG A 469 -25.54 15.12 13.45
CA ARG A 469 -25.78 13.81 12.81
C ARG A 469 -25.15 12.68 13.63
N ARG A 470 -25.58 11.45 13.37
CA ARG A 470 -25.09 10.23 14.04
C ARG A 470 -24.39 9.32 13.04
N PHE A 471 -23.47 8.52 13.55
CA PHE A 471 -22.59 7.65 12.78
C PHE A 471 -22.78 6.20 13.20
N GLY A 472 -22.62 5.28 12.25
CA GLY A 472 -22.59 3.85 12.56
C GLY A 472 -21.31 3.46 13.28
N VAL A 473 -20.19 4.12 12.95
CA VAL A 473 -18.89 3.86 13.57
C VAL A 473 -18.18 5.16 13.90
N VAL A 474 -17.66 5.26 15.11
CA VAL A 474 -16.71 6.30 15.53
C VAL A 474 -15.34 5.65 15.75
N VAL A 475 -14.28 6.26 15.24
CA VAL A 475 -12.91 5.73 15.27
C VAL A 475 -11.99 6.73 15.96
N LEU A 476 -11.14 6.27 16.87
CA LEU A 476 -10.05 7.05 17.47
C LEU A 476 -8.76 6.24 17.50
N GLY A 477 -7.72 6.76 16.83
CA GLY A 477 -6.42 6.13 16.72
C GLY A 477 -5.53 6.23 17.97
N THR A 478 -4.52 5.37 18.02
CA THR A 478 -3.77 4.98 19.23
C THR A 478 -3.30 6.12 20.13
N THR A 479 -2.64 7.14 19.56
CA THR A 479 -1.94 8.15 20.38
C THR A 479 -2.90 9.23 20.90
N SER A 480 -3.98 9.49 20.18
CA SER A 480 -4.82 10.67 20.38
C SER A 480 -5.51 10.67 21.75
N VAL A 481 -5.98 9.52 22.24
CA VAL A 481 -6.61 9.40 23.57
C VAL A 481 -5.62 9.69 24.72
N SER A 482 -4.34 9.38 24.53
CA SER A 482 -3.28 9.62 25.51
C SER A 482 -2.90 11.09 25.68
N LEU A 483 -3.24 11.93 24.69
CA LEU A 483 -3.01 13.37 24.73
C LEU A 483 -4.06 14.09 25.58
N VAL A 484 -5.26 13.51 25.71
CA VAL A 484 -6.36 14.08 26.48
C VAL A 484 -6.26 13.70 27.95
N ASP A 485 -6.52 14.66 28.83
CA ASP A 485 -6.57 14.44 30.27
C ASP A 485 -7.85 13.73 30.72
N GLY A 486 -7.91 13.31 31.99
CA GLY A 486 -9.06 12.57 32.51
C GLY A 486 -10.41 13.31 32.34
N PRO A 487 -10.52 14.59 32.69
CA PRO A 487 -11.72 15.39 32.41
C PRO A 487 -12.09 15.47 30.93
N GLY A 488 -11.13 15.76 30.05
CA GLY A 488 -11.37 15.82 28.62
C GLY A 488 -11.80 14.48 28.04
N ARG A 489 -11.26 13.36 28.52
CA ARG A 489 -11.69 12.01 28.08
C ARG A 489 -13.13 11.71 28.45
N ARG A 490 -13.59 12.11 29.64
CA ARG A 490 -15.01 11.98 30.01
C ARG A 490 -15.93 12.72 29.04
N GLU A 491 -15.55 13.93 28.65
CA GLU A 491 -16.31 14.72 27.70
C GLU A 491 -16.23 14.13 26.28
N LEU A 492 -15.07 13.66 25.85
CA LEU A 492 -14.90 12.89 24.61
C LEU A 492 -15.89 11.71 24.56
N TYR A 493 -15.94 10.86 25.60
CA TYR A 493 -16.87 9.72 25.62
C TYR A 493 -18.32 10.17 25.55
N ARG A 494 -18.68 11.25 26.24
CA ARG A 494 -20.01 11.84 26.17
C ARG A 494 -20.35 12.29 24.74
N ARG A 495 -19.44 12.99 24.06
CA ARG A 495 -19.62 13.39 22.65
C ARG A 495 -19.73 12.21 21.72
N VAL A 496 -18.91 11.17 21.90
CA VAL A 496 -19.00 9.95 21.11
C VAL A 496 -20.38 9.30 21.28
N ALA A 497 -20.87 9.15 22.51
CA ALA A 497 -22.18 8.56 22.78
C ALA A 497 -23.33 9.34 22.10
N GLU A 498 -23.28 10.69 22.12
CA GLU A 498 -24.25 11.54 21.44
C GLU A 498 -24.29 11.34 19.92
N HIS A 499 -23.14 10.99 19.32
CA HIS A 499 -22.95 10.86 17.88
C HIS A 499 -23.02 9.42 17.38
N LEU A 500 -23.23 8.41 18.24
CA LEU A 500 -23.47 7.04 17.79
C LEU A 500 -24.95 6.83 17.43
N ALA A 501 -25.18 6.22 16.28
CA ALA A 501 -26.48 5.68 15.91
C ALA A 501 -26.82 4.48 16.83
N PRO A 502 -28.11 4.12 16.98
CA PRO A 502 -28.48 2.86 17.65
C PRO A 502 -27.73 1.67 17.04
N GLY A 503 -27.10 0.85 17.87
CA GLY A 503 -26.25 -0.26 17.42
C GLY A 503 -24.87 0.15 16.87
N GLY A 504 -24.53 1.43 16.91
CA GLY A 504 -23.23 1.93 16.46
C GLY A 504 -22.07 1.47 17.36
N ARG A 505 -20.85 1.54 16.83
CA ARG A 505 -19.62 1.14 17.52
C ARG A 505 -18.65 2.29 17.70
N PHE A 506 -18.04 2.39 18.88
CA PHE A 506 -16.83 3.16 19.11
C PHE A 506 -15.62 2.22 19.07
N LEU A 507 -14.73 2.46 18.12
CA LEU A 507 -13.48 1.74 17.95
C LEU A 507 -12.33 2.61 18.43
N LEU A 508 -11.66 2.14 19.48
CA LEU A 508 -10.57 2.87 20.14
C LEU A 508 -9.35 1.96 20.22
N THR A 509 -8.25 2.42 19.67
CA THR A 509 -6.95 1.77 19.87
C THR A 509 -6.15 2.48 20.94
N THR A 510 -5.34 1.71 21.68
CA THR A 510 -4.43 2.25 22.69
C THR A 510 -3.14 1.47 22.70
N ARG A 511 -2.05 2.14 23.08
CA ARG A 511 -0.74 1.52 23.25
C ARG A 511 -0.21 1.86 24.63
N SER A 512 0.08 0.83 25.41
CA SER A 512 0.63 0.94 26.76
C SER A 512 1.92 0.16 26.91
N ARG A 513 2.79 0.58 27.83
CA ARG A 513 4.04 -0.14 28.10
C ARG A 513 3.74 -1.48 28.76
N THR A 514 4.30 -2.55 28.22
CA THR A 514 4.20 -3.89 28.81
C THR A 514 4.78 -3.91 30.22
N ALA A 515 4.07 -4.58 31.14
CA ALA A 515 4.53 -4.74 32.52
C ALA A 515 5.94 -5.36 32.56
N GLY A 516 6.82 -4.78 33.38
CA GLY A 516 8.21 -5.26 33.55
C GLY A 516 9.20 -4.80 32.48
N HIS A 517 8.77 -4.16 31.38
CA HIS A 517 9.70 -3.61 30.39
C HIS A 517 10.38 -2.34 30.96
N PRO A 518 11.72 -2.19 30.93
CA PRO A 518 12.40 -1.09 31.62
C PRO A 518 12.00 0.28 31.07
N ALA A 519 11.74 1.23 31.98
CA ALA A 519 11.43 2.62 31.65
C ALA A 519 12.71 3.43 31.36
N ALA A 520 13.57 2.93 30.48
CA ALA A 520 14.81 3.59 30.12
C ALA A 520 14.54 4.76 29.17
N GLU A 521 15.41 5.79 29.23
CA GLU A 521 15.46 6.80 28.16
C GLU A 521 15.98 6.13 26.89
N THR A 522 15.19 6.17 25.82
CA THR A 522 15.55 5.57 24.54
C THR A 522 15.62 6.63 23.47
N TRP A 523 16.65 6.58 22.63
CA TRP A 523 16.76 7.42 21.44
C TRP A 523 16.98 6.55 20.20
N THR A 524 16.04 6.63 19.27
CA THR A 524 16.09 5.88 18.01
C THR A 524 16.19 6.85 16.84
N ARG A 525 16.96 6.48 15.81
CA ARG A 525 16.94 7.20 14.53
C ARG A 525 15.77 6.67 13.71
N VAL A 526 14.91 7.57 13.25
CA VAL A 526 13.81 7.25 12.34
C VAL A 526 13.96 8.06 11.06
N GLU A 527 13.57 7.50 9.92
CA GLU A 527 13.56 8.20 8.64
C GLU A 527 12.11 8.51 8.26
N GLY A 528 11.82 9.78 7.99
CA GLY A 528 10.49 10.20 7.55
C GLY A 528 10.19 9.82 6.11
N ALA A 529 8.93 9.98 5.71
CA ALA A 529 8.46 9.75 4.36
C ALA A 529 9.23 10.56 3.31
N SER A 530 9.65 11.77 3.68
CA SER A 530 10.47 12.69 2.89
C SER A 530 11.94 12.24 2.70
N GLY A 531 12.37 11.17 3.36
CA GLY A 531 13.78 10.75 3.45
C GLY A 531 14.60 11.54 4.48
N ARG A 532 13.97 12.48 5.21
CA ARG A 532 14.63 13.23 6.28
C ARG A 532 14.86 12.34 7.49
N GLY A 533 16.05 12.40 8.07
CA GLY A 533 16.35 11.74 9.34
C GLY A 533 15.79 12.51 10.54
N TYR A 534 15.31 11.79 11.54
CA TYR A 534 14.91 12.31 12.84
C TYR A 534 15.47 11.44 13.97
N ARG A 535 15.61 12.04 15.14
CA ARG A 535 15.90 11.35 16.40
C ARG A 535 14.65 11.39 17.26
N LEU A 536 14.06 10.23 17.50
CA LEU A 536 12.92 10.05 18.39
C LEU A 536 13.43 9.62 19.76
N GLY A 537 13.22 10.46 20.75
CA GLY A 537 13.52 10.24 22.16
C GLY A 537 12.25 9.92 22.93
N GLU A 538 12.30 8.92 23.79
CA GLU A 538 11.24 8.62 24.74
C GLU A 538 11.83 8.59 26.15
N HIS A 539 11.21 9.33 27.05
CA HIS A 539 11.62 9.42 28.45
C HIS A 539 10.41 9.25 29.36
N TRP A 540 10.49 8.33 30.31
CA TRP A 540 9.41 8.09 31.26
C TRP A 540 9.61 8.96 32.51
N THR A 541 8.63 9.81 32.82
CA THR A 541 8.67 10.64 34.04
C THR A 541 8.11 9.89 35.24
N ASP A 542 7.16 8.99 34.99
CA ASP A 542 6.53 8.09 35.96
C ASP A 542 5.88 6.91 35.20
N PRO A 543 5.39 5.85 35.87
CA PRO A 543 4.80 4.69 35.18
C PRO A 543 3.57 5.01 34.30
N GLY A 544 2.89 6.12 34.56
CA GLY A 544 1.70 6.58 33.86
C GLY A 544 1.97 7.62 32.77
N THR A 545 3.21 8.11 32.63
CA THR A 545 3.51 9.25 31.76
C THR A 545 4.88 9.12 31.08
N ARG A 546 4.91 9.30 29.76
CA ARG A 546 6.14 9.46 28.98
C ARG A 546 6.18 10.80 28.27
N VAL A 547 7.37 11.34 28.10
CA VAL A 547 7.68 12.50 27.27
C VAL A 547 8.30 11.97 25.98
N VAL A 548 7.67 12.32 24.86
CA VAL A 548 8.16 11.98 23.51
C VAL A 548 8.81 13.23 22.94
N THR A 549 10.03 13.11 22.45
CA THR A 549 10.79 14.20 21.83
C THR A 549 11.23 13.81 20.43
N LEU A 550 10.82 14.57 19.42
CA LEU A 550 11.29 14.40 18.05
C LEU A 550 12.24 15.54 17.69
N ARG A 551 13.48 15.19 17.34
CA ARG A 551 14.49 16.14 16.88
C ARG A 551 14.82 15.84 15.42
N PRO A 552 14.48 16.74 14.47
CA PRO A 552 14.92 16.57 13.09
C PRO A 552 16.43 16.64 12.98
N GLU A 553 17.02 15.82 12.11
CA GLU A 553 18.43 15.92 11.78
C GLU A 553 18.62 17.08 10.81
N THR A 554 19.31 18.12 11.28
CA THR A 554 19.52 19.37 10.55
C THR A 554 20.94 19.46 10.00
N GLY A 555 21.07 20.03 8.80
CA GLY A 555 22.37 20.37 8.21
C GLY A 555 23.06 21.55 8.92
N PRO A 556 24.32 21.87 8.57
CA PRO A 556 25.01 23.04 9.11
C PRO A 556 24.25 24.32 8.75
N GLY A 557 23.82 25.09 9.76
CA GLY A 557 23.15 26.39 9.59
C GLY A 557 21.61 26.36 9.59
N GLU A 558 20.98 25.18 9.67
CA GLU A 558 19.54 25.07 9.91
C GLU A 558 19.19 25.34 11.39
N GLU A 559 18.03 25.96 11.60
CA GLU A 559 17.48 26.20 12.93
C GLU A 559 17.18 24.87 13.64
N ARG A 560 17.65 24.73 14.88
CA ARG A 560 17.41 23.53 15.68
C ARG A 560 16.08 23.67 16.43
N VAL A 561 15.10 22.91 15.98
CA VAL A 561 13.80 22.78 16.66
C VAL A 561 13.68 21.40 17.29
N GLU A 562 13.17 21.34 18.52
CA GLU A 562 12.81 20.11 19.20
C GLU A 562 11.31 20.11 19.47
N PHE A 563 10.66 19.03 19.05
CA PHE A 563 9.24 18.83 19.27
C PHE A 563 9.05 17.92 20.47
N THR A 564 8.37 18.37 21.52
CA THR A 564 8.21 17.61 22.76
C THR A 564 6.76 17.61 23.22
N SER A 565 6.25 16.45 23.62
CA SER A 565 4.89 16.30 24.12
C SER A 565 4.81 15.24 25.22
N VAL A 566 3.83 15.42 26.09
CA VAL A 566 3.53 14.47 27.18
C VAL A 566 2.46 13.50 26.70
N VAL A 567 2.75 12.21 26.77
CA VAL A 567 1.88 11.11 26.36
C VAL A 567 1.58 10.24 27.58
N ARG A 568 0.29 10.11 27.92
CA ARG A 568 -0.14 9.25 29.02
C ARG A 568 -0.10 7.78 28.61
N ASN A 569 0.35 6.93 29.53
CA ASN A 569 0.29 5.48 29.40
C ASN A 569 -1.09 5.01 29.84
N LEU A 570 -1.93 4.60 28.89
CA LEU A 570 -3.33 4.23 29.12
C LEU A 570 -3.56 2.75 28.75
N PRO A 571 -3.39 1.82 29.70
CA PRO A 571 -3.71 0.41 29.48
C PRO A 571 -5.17 0.22 29.08
N ALA A 572 -5.43 -0.81 28.26
CA ALA A 572 -6.76 -1.12 27.75
C ALA A 572 -7.80 -1.29 28.88
N GLU A 573 -7.41 -1.87 30.01
CA GLU A 573 -8.27 -2.09 31.18
C GLU A 573 -8.71 -0.76 31.83
N SER A 574 -7.81 0.23 31.83
CA SER A 574 -8.11 1.56 32.37
C SER A 574 -9.11 2.29 31.49
N LEU A 575 -8.92 2.21 30.16
CA LEU A 575 -9.86 2.78 29.19
C LEU A 575 -11.22 2.07 29.22
N ALA A 576 -11.24 0.73 29.32
CA ALA A 576 -12.49 -0.02 29.48
C ALA A 576 -13.26 0.41 30.73
N SER A 577 -12.57 0.63 31.84
CA SER A 577 -13.17 1.13 33.10
C SER A 577 -13.64 2.59 33.01
N GLU A 578 -13.01 3.41 32.17
CA GLU A 578 -13.47 4.78 31.89
C GLU A 578 -14.71 4.78 30.98
N LEU A 579 -14.73 3.91 29.96
CA LEU A 579 -15.85 3.71 29.05
C LEU A 579 -17.09 3.19 29.79
N ASP A 580 -16.94 2.19 30.66
CA ASP A 580 -18.03 1.66 31.49
C ASP A 580 -18.69 2.75 32.34
N ARG A 581 -17.90 3.57 33.03
CA ARG A 581 -18.39 4.73 33.80
C ARG A 581 -19.05 5.80 32.93
N ALA A 582 -18.74 5.85 31.64
CA ALA A 582 -19.36 6.75 30.67
C ALA A 582 -20.60 6.14 30.00
N GLY A 583 -21.04 4.94 30.40
CA GLY A 583 -22.23 4.28 29.86
C GLY A 583 -21.96 3.48 28.59
N PHE A 584 -20.73 3.05 28.35
CA PHE A 584 -20.39 2.14 27.26
C PHE A 584 -20.20 0.70 27.75
N VAL A 585 -20.51 -0.27 26.92
CA VAL A 585 -20.14 -1.68 27.11
C VAL A 585 -19.06 -2.05 26.11
N VAL A 586 -17.90 -2.49 26.60
CA VAL A 586 -16.83 -3.04 25.74
C VAL A 586 -17.24 -4.45 25.30
N ARG A 587 -17.40 -4.65 24.00
CA ARG A 587 -17.84 -5.90 23.39
C ARG A 587 -16.69 -6.81 23.01
N THR A 588 -15.65 -6.25 22.42
CA THR A 588 -14.46 -7.01 22.04
C THR A 588 -13.19 -6.27 22.43
N ARG A 589 -12.17 -7.06 22.75
CA ARG A 589 -10.79 -6.64 22.93
C ARG A 589 -9.95 -7.47 21.97
N THR A 590 -9.18 -6.81 21.12
CA THR A 590 -8.29 -7.47 20.17
C THR A 590 -6.88 -6.96 20.40
N ASP A 591 -5.97 -7.87 20.74
CA ASP A 591 -4.55 -7.55 20.79
C ASP A 591 -4.04 -7.41 19.35
N LEU A 592 -3.36 -6.29 19.08
CA LEU A 592 -2.80 -5.94 17.78
C LEU A 592 -1.36 -6.49 17.68
N PRO A 593 -0.75 -6.53 16.47
CA PRO A 593 0.57 -7.13 16.28
C PRO A 593 1.61 -6.64 17.29
N ASP A 594 2.34 -7.59 17.88
CA ASP A 594 3.29 -7.34 18.96
C ASP A 594 4.39 -6.37 18.53
N VAL A 595 4.52 -5.28 19.28
CA VAL A 595 5.71 -4.43 19.27
C VAL A 595 6.45 -4.70 20.57
N PRO A 596 7.73 -5.15 20.54
CA PRO A 596 8.46 -5.47 21.75
C PRO A 596 8.41 -4.35 22.81
N GLY A 597 7.92 -4.69 24.01
CA GLY A 597 7.80 -3.75 25.12
C GLY A 597 6.51 -2.92 25.16
N TRP A 598 5.60 -3.14 24.22
CA TRP A 598 4.33 -2.44 24.11
C TRP A 598 3.16 -3.40 23.95
N ASP A 599 2.11 -3.17 24.73
CA ASP A 599 0.81 -3.78 24.54
C ASP A 599 -0.01 -2.83 23.65
N HIS A 600 -0.44 -3.31 22.48
CA HIS A 600 -1.26 -2.54 21.54
C HIS A 600 -2.61 -3.23 21.39
N VAL A 601 -3.69 -2.52 21.70
CA VAL A 601 -5.02 -3.12 21.83
C VAL A 601 -6.06 -2.29 21.11
N LEU A 602 -6.96 -2.95 20.39
CA LEU A 602 -8.21 -2.41 19.87
C LEU A 602 -9.37 -2.78 20.80
N LEU A 603 -10.11 -1.77 21.25
CA LEU A 603 -11.36 -1.89 21.99
C LEU A 603 -12.54 -1.55 21.07
N GLU A 604 -13.54 -2.42 21.05
CA GLU A 604 -14.84 -2.17 20.43
C GLU A 604 -15.88 -1.98 21.53
N ALA A 605 -16.50 -0.81 21.56
CA ALA A 605 -17.52 -0.47 22.55
C ALA A 605 -18.81 0.00 21.89
N GLU A 606 -19.94 -0.16 22.58
CA GLU A 606 -21.23 0.42 22.21
C GLU A 606 -21.88 1.11 23.42
N VAL A 607 -22.84 2.00 23.19
CA VAL A 607 -23.58 2.63 24.29
C VAL A 607 -24.49 1.58 24.94
N ALA A 608 -24.49 1.51 26.27
CA ALA A 608 -25.37 0.63 27.03
C ALA A 608 -26.84 0.98 26.75
N SER A 609 -27.63 -0.02 26.39
CA SER A 609 -29.07 0.10 26.10
C SER A 609 -29.92 0.38 27.33
#